data_AF-A0A959F8D0-F1
#
_entry.id   AF-A0A959F8D0-F1
#
_cell.length_a   1.000
_cell.length_b   1.000
_cell.length_c   1.000
_cell.angle_alpha   90.00
_cell.angle_beta   90.00
_cell.angle_gamma   90.00
#
_symmetry.space_group_name_H-M   'P 1'
#
loop_
_entity.id
_entity.type
_entity.pdbx_description
1 polymer ?
#
loop_
_entity_poly.entity_id
_entity_poly.type
_entity_poly.pdbx_seq_one_letter_code
_entity_poly.pdbx_strand_id
1 'polypeptide(L)'
;MKVDLPGYRWFQDTVSQALVQERLRLGQVLNRHIEPSEVETLEALLENTGQLYEITQLRREPKDYTLGQIRQEIERTRQLEPLYHLAQRVLPLLDLSNESIKYYASLIGYYSVYKLNRLNNRDTHLYLLCFVYHRYQQAHDNLIGSLIYQVRQFLAAAKEASRECLAEHRVETNENLQKAGHILGLFTDDTIPEDAPFYQVRQQAFAILGRDKMQATAEYIASKATVDEMLFHWEQIDNLAGQFKRRLRPALLSVDFEAISSQHPVIDALCFLKETFGKGQSLGQYAADQFPMQAVPRKIRPYLYSKTKDSGKVFLPNRYEFLIYRLLRDRLEAGDVFCRSSVRFRSFEDDLIDDQAWENKKKLIADTGLPILQQPVQEHLEKLKNQLENRIAEVNMSHPEF
;
A
#
# COMPACT_ATOMS: atom_id res chain seq x y z
N MET A 1 41.18 39.27 -11.26
CA MET A 1 39.98 40.11 -11.48
C MET A 1 39.19 40.09 -10.18
N LYS A 2 39.20 41.20 -9.41
CA LYS A 2 38.37 41.31 -8.20
C LYS A 2 36.94 41.54 -8.66
N VAL A 3 36.05 40.59 -8.36
CA VAL A 3 34.61 40.78 -8.58
C VAL A 3 34.10 41.59 -7.40
N ASP A 4 33.83 42.87 -7.61
CA ASP A 4 33.16 43.69 -6.60
C ASP A 4 31.72 43.20 -6.46
N LEU A 5 31.42 42.58 -5.32
CA LEU A 5 30.09 42.08 -5.01
C LEU A 5 29.13 43.27 -4.81
N PRO A 6 27.91 43.22 -5.37
CA PRO A 6 26.90 44.25 -5.13
C PRO A 6 26.64 44.43 -3.63
N GLY A 7 26.38 45.67 -3.21
CA GLY A 7 25.99 45.94 -1.82
C GLY A 7 24.68 45.25 -1.44
N TYR A 8 24.53 44.86 -0.18
CA TYR A 8 23.34 44.17 0.35
C TYR A 8 22.00 44.80 -0.06
N ARG A 9 21.92 46.13 -0.08
CA ARG A 9 20.72 46.89 -0.49
C ARG A 9 20.29 46.59 -1.93
N TRP A 10 21.23 46.42 -2.85
CA TRP A 10 20.94 46.07 -4.23
C TRP A 10 20.29 44.69 -4.32
N PHE A 11 20.79 43.70 -3.57
CA PHE A 11 20.18 42.38 -3.50
C PHE A 11 18.79 42.44 -2.86
N GLN A 12 18.63 43.17 -1.76
CA GLN A 12 17.35 43.32 -1.08
C GLN A 12 16.30 43.95 -2.01
N ASP A 13 16.64 45.02 -2.71
CA ASP A 13 15.72 45.73 -3.61
C ASP A 13 15.34 44.84 -4.81
N THR A 14 16.34 44.17 -5.41
CA THR A 14 16.13 43.27 -6.56
C THR A 14 15.22 42.09 -6.18
N VAL A 15 15.50 41.42 -5.06
CA VAL A 15 14.68 40.30 -4.57
C VAL A 15 13.27 40.78 -4.21
N SER A 16 13.15 41.94 -3.55
CA SER A 16 11.84 42.49 -3.18
C SER A 16 10.98 42.81 -4.40
N GLN A 17 11.57 43.42 -5.44
CA GLN A 17 10.88 43.70 -6.70
C GLN A 17 10.44 42.41 -7.41
N ALA A 18 11.32 41.42 -7.49
CA ALA A 18 11.00 40.11 -8.07
C ALA A 18 9.83 39.43 -7.32
N LEU A 19 9.82 39.46 -5.98
CA LEU A 19 8.74 38.91 -5.18
C LEU A 19 7.40 39.64 -5.39
N VAL A 20 7.42 40.97 -5.52
CA VAL A 20 6.20 41.74 -5.80
C VAL A 20 5.66 41.41 -7.20
N GLN A 21 6.53 41.36 -8.20
CA GLN A 21 6.15 40.97 -9.57
C GLN A 21 5.56 39.56 -9.59
N GLU A 22 6.17 38.63 -8.86
CA GLU A 22 5.70 37.25 -8.78
C GLU A 22 4.33 37.14 -8.11
N ARG A 23 4.10 37.86 -7.00
CA ARG A 23 2.76 37.91 -6.37
C ARG A 23 1.71 38.49 -7.30
N LEU A 24 2.04 39.52 -8.08
CA LEU A 24 1.13 40.09 -9.06
C LEU A 24 0.81 39.08 -10.18
N ARG A 25 1.82 38.38 -10.70
CA ARG A 25 1.65 37.32 -11.70
C ARG A 25 0.72 36.21 -11.19
N LEU A 26 1.00 35.66 -10.00
CA LEU A 26 0.19 34.62 -9.39
C LEU A 26 -1.26 35.10 -9.20
N GLY A 27 -1.46 36.31 -8.66
CA GLY A 27 -2.79 36.88 -8.48
C GLY A 27 -3.56 37.08 -9.79
N GLN A 28 -2.89 37.42 -10.89
CA GLN A 28 -3.54 37.55 -12.21
C GLN A 28 -3.97 36.19 -12.77
N VAL A 29 -3.16 35.15 -12.59
CA VAL A 29 -3.52 33.79 -13.01
C VAL A 29 -4.71 33.28 -12.21
N LEU A 30 -4.71 33.44 -10.88
CA LEU A 30 -5.82 33.03 -10.02
C LEU A 30 -7.14 33.72 -10.43
N ASN A 31 -7.13 35.04 -10.64
CA ASN A 31 -8.34 35.78 -11.04
C ASN A 31 -8.87 35.38 -12.43
N ARG A 32 -8.01 34.87 -13.31
CA ARG A 32 -8.40 34.46 -14.67
C ARG A 32 -8.99 33.06 -14.71
N HIS A 33 -8.55 32.19 -13.81
CA HIS A 33 -8.81 30.75 -13.88
C HIS A 33 -9.69 30.19 -12.75
N ILE A 34 -10.02 31.01 -11.74
CA ILE A 34 -10.95 30.65 -10.66
C ILE A 34 -12.26 31.42 -10.85
N GLU A 35 -13.37 30.70 -10.88
CA GLU A 35 -14.72 31.27 -10.98
C GLU A 35 -15.20 31.82 -9.63
N PRO A 36 -16.13 32.81 -9.61
CA PRO A 36 -16.65 33.35 -8.36
C PRO A 36 -17.24 32.31 -7.39
N SER A 37 -17.95 31.30 -7.91
CA SER A 37 -18.50 30.18 -7.13
C SER A 37 -17.41 29.30 -6.49
N GLU A 38 -16.27 29.15 -7.18
CA GLU A 38 -15.12 28.40 -6.68
C GLU A 38 -14.38 29.18 -5.59
N VAL A 39 -14.32 30.51 -5.72
CA VAL A 39 -13.83 31.41 -4.66
C VAL A 39 -14.70 31.29 -3.41
N GLU A 40 -16.03 31.34 -3.55
CA GLU A 40 -16.96 31.15 -2.43
C GLU A 40 -16.73 29.81 -1.72
N THR A 41 -16.49 28.75 -2.50
CA THR A 41 -16.20 27.40 -1.95
C THR A 41 -14.85 27.37 -1.20
N LEU A 42 -13.83 28.08 -1.68
CA LEU A 42 -12.55 28.21 -0.97
C LEU A 42 -12.70 29.02 0.31
N GLU A 43 -13.45 30.12 0.27
CA GLU A 43 -13.68 31.00 1.42
C GLU A 43 -14.52 30.33 2.50
N ALA A 44 -15.45 29.44 2.11
CA ALA A 44 -16.22 28.60 3.04
C ALA A 44 -15.32 27.78 3.99
N LEU A 45 -14.11 27.39 3.56
CA LEU A 45 -13.15 26.69 4.43
C LEU A 45 -12.73 27.52 5.66
N LEU A 46 -12.81 28.84 5.57
CA LEU A 46 -12.47 29.78 6.64
C LEU A 46 -13.70 30.17 7.48
N GLU A 47 -14.89 29.67 7.13
CA GLU A 47 -16.10 29.88 7.91
C GLU A 47 -16.16 28.97 9.14
N ASN A 48 -16.95 29.41 10.12
CA ASN A 48 -17.17 28.67 11.35
C ASN A 48 -18.52 27.95 11.29
N THR A 49 -18.49 26.63 11.14
CA THR A 49 -19.69 25.77 11.12
C THR A 49 -20.24 25.45 12.52
N GLY A 50 -19.85 26.21 13.55
CA GLY A 50 -20.49 26.24 14.87
C GLY A 50 -19.55 25.92 16.03
N GLN A 51 -18.77 24.83 15.95
CA GLN A 51 -17.84 24.43 17.01
C GLN A 51 -16.36 24.73 16.69
N LEU A 52 -15.96 24.64 15.42
CA LEU A 52 -14.59 24.89 14.95
C LEU A 52 -14.65 25.31 13.47
N TYR A 53 -13.68 26.12 13.04
CA TYR A 53 -13.47 26.42 11.62
C TYR A 53 -13.22 25.16 10.81
N GLU A 54 -13.76 25.06 9.60
CA GLU A 54 -13.61 23.89 8.74
C GLU A 54 -12.14 23.56 8.47
N ILE A 55 -11.34 24.58 8.13
CA ILE A 55 -9.89 24.43 7.92
C ILE A 55 -9.17 23.81 9.13
N THR A 56 -9.65 24.03 10.35
CA THR A 56 -9.05 23.45 11.56
C THR A 56 -9.35 21.96 11.68
N GLN A 57 -10.51 21.52 11.20
CA GLN A 57 -10.87 20.10 11.15
C GLN A 57 -10.09 19.39 10.04
N LEU A 58 -9.98 20.02 8.87
CA LEU A 58 -9.30 19.48 7.70
C LEU A 58 -7.79 19.35 7.90
N ARG A 59 -7.17 20.21 8.72
CA ARG A 59 -5.74 20.07 9.11
C ARG A 59 -5.43 18.81 9.90
N ARG A 60 -6.43 18.17 10.53
CA ARG A 60 -6.17 17.02 11.40
C ARG A 60 -5.90 15.78 10.57
N GLU A 61 -4.70 15.24 10.73
CA GLU A 61 -4.33 13.91 10.25
C GLU A 61 -4.91 12.82 11.18
N PRO A 62 -5.13 11.60 10.66
CA PRO A 62 -5.57 10.48 11.48
C PRO A 62 -4.48 10.14 12.50
N LYS A 63 -4.87 10.03 13.78
CA LYS A 63 -3.93 9.70 14.88
C LYS A 63 -3.38 8.28 14.78
N ASP A 64 -4.18 7.39 14.22
CA ASP A 64 -3.90 5.98 14.04
C ASP A 64 -4.73 5.44 12.87
N TYR A 65 -4.52 4.16 12.54
CA TYR A 65 -5.25 3.46 11.49
C TYR A 65 -6.48 2.69 12.00
N THR A 66 -7.12 3.19 13.07
CA THR A 66 -8.41 2.64 13.51
C THR A 66 -9.51 2.95 12.52
N LEU A 67 -10.55 2.10 12.50
CA LEU A 67 -11.68 2.23 11.56
C LEU A 67 -12.36 3.61 11.65
N GLY A 68 -12.49 4.17 12.86
CA GLY A 68 -13.09 5.48 13.08
C GLY A 68 -12.27 6.60 12.46
N GLN A 69 -10.95 6.60 12.67
CA GLN A 69 -10.05 7.60 12.08
C GLN A 69 -10.03 7.52 10.56
N ILE A 70 -9.96 6.31 9.98
CA ILE A 70 -9.96 6.13 8.53
C ILE A 70 -11.28 6.59 7.90
N ARG A 71 -12.43 6.31 8.53
CA ARG A 71 -13.72 6.81 8.04
C ARG A 71 -13.80 8.34 8.07
N GLN A 72 -13.29 8.96 9.14
CA GLN A 72 -13.21 10.43 9.21
C GLN A 72 -12.29 11.01 8.14
N GLU A 73 -11.17 10.36 7.88
CA GLU A 73 -10.23 10.77 6.82
C GLU A 73 -10.88 10.68 5.44
N ILE A 74 -11.59 9.60 5.14
CA ILE A 74 -12.36 9.44 3.89
C ILE A 74 -13.38 10.57 3.73
N GLU A 75 -14.14 10.86 4.79
CA GLU A 75 -15.18 11.90 4.72
C GLU A 75 -14.58 13.29 4.49
N ARG A 76 -13.49 13.63 5.18
CA ARG A 76 -12.74 14.89 4.94
C ARG A 76 -12.17 14.94 3.53
N THR A 77 -11.68 13.82 3.01
CA THR A 77 -11.13 13.75 1.64
C THR A 77 -12.22 14.02 0.61
N ARG A 78 -13.41 13.43 0.79
CA ARG A 78 -14.58 13.68 -0.07
C ARG A 78 -15.00 15.15 -0.04
N GLN A 79 -15.00 15.79 1.13
CA GLN A 79 -15.29 17.22 1.25
C GLN A 79 -14.30 18.10 0.47
N LEU A 80 -13.03 17.69 0.40
CA LEU A 80 -11.98 18.40 -0.31
C LEU A 80 -11.95 18.13 -1.83
N GLU A 81 -12.66 17.12 -2.32
CA GLU A 81 -12.56 16.63 -3.70
C GLU A 81 -12.89 17.71 -4.76
N PRO A 82 -13.95 18.54 -4.64
CA PRO A 82 -14.20 19.60 -5.61
C PRO A 82 -13.08 20.63 -5.67
N LEU A 83 -12.57 21.04 -4.50
CA LEU A 83 -11.47 22.00 -4.39
C LEU A 83 -10.14 21.40 -4.82
N TYR A 84 -9.97 20.09 -4.70
CA TYR A 84 -8.80 19.38 -5.20
C TYR A 84 -8.77 19.40 -6.74
N HIS A 85 -9.90 19.14 -7.41
CA HIS A 85 -9.98 19.26 -8.86
C HIS A 85 -9.74 20.68 -9.36
N LEU A 86 -10.22 21.69 -8.62
CA LEU A 86 -9.86 23.09 -8.86
C LEU A 86 -8.34 23.28 -8.78
N ALA A 87 -7.70 22.76 -7.73
CA ALA A 87 -6.26 22.87 -7.56
C ALA A 87 -5.48 22.15 -8.67
N GLN A 88 -5.92 20.95 -9.10
CA GLN A 88 -5.32 20.22 -10.22
C GLN A 88 -5.40 21.02 -11.54
N ARG A 89 -6.47 21.79 -11.74
CA ARG A 89 -6.64 22.64 -12.93
C ARG A 89 -5.77 23.90 -12.87
N VAL A 90 -5.68 24.54 -11.71
CA VAL A 90 -5.11 25.90 -11.59
C VAL A 90 -3.63 25.89 -11.21
N LEU A 91 -3.17 24.99 -10.33
CA LEU A 91 -1.78 24.99 -9.86
C LEU A 91 -0.74 24.81 -10.98
N PRO A 92 -0.95 23.94 -12.01
CA PRO A 92 -0.01 23.84 -13.12
C PRO A 92 0.16 25.15 -13.91
N LEU A 93 -0.86 26.01 -13.95
CA LEU A 93 -0.81 27.31 -14.64
C LEU A 93 0.01 28.35 -13.86
N LEU A 94 0.23 28.12 -12.56
CA LEU A 94 1.02 29.01 -11.72
C LEU A 94 2.52 28.81 -11.93
N ASP A 95 2.97 27.72 -12.56
CA ASP A 95 4.40 27.42 -12.75
C ASP A 95 5.20 27.48 -11.44
N LEU A 96 4.59 26.95 -10.37
CA LEU A 96 5.19 26.87 -9.05
C LEU A 96 5.88 25.51 -8.87
N SER A 97 7.07 25.52 -8.27
CA SER A 97 7.71 24.28 -7.85
C SER A 97 6.90 23.56 -6.77
N ASN A 98 7.03 22.23 -6.69
CA ASN A 98 6.39 21.44 -5.64
C ASN A 98 6.76 21.92 -4.22
N GLU A 99 7.99 22.39 -4.02
CA GLU A 99 8.43 22.96 -2.73
C GLU A 99 7.77 24.31 -2.43
N SER A 100 7.53 25.13 -3.46
CA SER A 100 6.75 26.36 -3.31
C SER A 100 5.30 26.06 -2.92
N ILE A 101 4.67 25.05 -3.54
CA ILE A 101 3.32 24.61 -3.19
C ILE A 101 3.27 24.15 -1.73
N LYS A 102 4.21 23.29 -1.29
CA LYS A 102 4.34 22.86 0.11
C LYS A 102 4.54 24.04 1.06
N TYR A 103 5.42 24.98 0.70
CA TYR A 103 5.67 26.18 1.49
C TYR A 103 4.37 26.99 1.68
N TYR A 104 3.64 27.30 0.61
CA TYR A 104 2.38 28.03 0.71
C TYR A 104 1.30 27.26 1.48
N ALA A 105 1.21 25.95 1.30
CA ALA A 105 0.33 25.09 2.10
C ALA A 105 0.64 25.19 3.60
N SER A 106 1.93 25.22 3.97
CA SER A 106 2.37 25.33 5.37
C SER A 106 1.94 26.64 6.04
N LEU A 107 1.76 27.72 5.28
CA LEU A 107 1.33 29.02 5.80
C LEU A 107 -0.10 28.98 6.35
N ILE A 108 -0.96 28.11 5.80
CA ILE A 108 -2.27 27.85 6.40
C ILE A 108 -2.08 27.33 7.83
N GLY A 109 -1.20 26.35 8.04
CA GLY A 109 -0.84 25.83 9.37
C GLY A 109 -0.32 26.90 10.34
N TYR A 110 0.50 27.82 9.82
CA TYR A 110 1.14 28.89 10.60
C TYR A 110 0.20 30.02 11.03
N TYR A 111 -0.71 30.46 10.15
CA TYR A 111 -1.62 31.57 10.44
C TYR A 111 -2.89 31.11 11.16
N SER A 112 -3.39 31.96 12.08
CA SER A 112 -4.74 31.80 12.62
C SER A 112 -5.78 32.21 11.57
N VAL A 113 -6.99 31.66 11.65
CA VAL A 113 -8.08 31.99 10.73
C VAL A 113 -8.36 33.50 10.70
N TYR A 114 -8.32 34.15 11.88
CA TYR A 114 -8.42 35.60 11.98
C TYR A 114 -7.34 36.35 11.18
N LYS A 115 -6.10 35.87 11.17
CA LYS A 115 -5.03 36.47 10.35
C LYS A 115 -5.26 36.20 8.87
N LEU A 116 -5.68 34.99 8.49
CA LEU A 116 -5.99 34.64 7.11
C LEU A 116 -7.09 35.52 6.52
N ASN A 117 -8.14 35.82 7.28
CA ASN A 117 -9.24 36.71 6.88
C ASN A 117 -8.82 38.19 6.74
N ARG A 118 -7.62 38.56 7.21
CA ARG A 118 -7.09 39.93 7.14
C ARG A 118 -5.95 40.09 6.13
N LEU A 119 -5.48 38.99 5.55
CA LEU A 119 -4.54 39.04 4.45
C LEU A 119 -5.25 39.52 3.17
N ASN A 120 -4.46 39.88 2.17
CA ASN A 120 -4.99 40.11 0.83
C ASN A 120 -5.68 38.82 0.34
N ASN A 121 -6.94 38.92 -0.10
CA ASN A 121 -7.74 37.78 -0.52
C ASN A 121 -6.99 36.87 -1.51
N ARG A 122 -6.23 37.45 -2.44
CA ARG A 122 -5.42 36.71 -3.43
C ARG A 122 -4.37 35.80 -2.79
N ASP A 123 -3.67 36.29 -1.78
CA ASP A 123 -2.64 35.51 -1.07
C ASP A 123 -3.32 34.39 -0.27
N THR A 124 -4.47 34.69 0.36
CA THR A 124 -5.26 33.69 1.09
C THR A 124 -5.78 32.59 0.16
N HIS A 125 -6.31 32.92 -1.01
CA HIS A 125 -6.79 31.94 -1.99
C HIS A 125 -5.66 31.05 -2.49
N LEU A 126 -4.47 31.62 -2.77
CA LEU A 126 -3.28 30.84 -3.12
C LEU A 126 -2.92 29.83 -2.03
N TYR A 127 -2.85 30.29 -0.77
CA TYR A 127 -2.46 29.44 0.35
C TYR A 127 -3.48 28.33 0.59
N LEU A 128 -4.78 28.63 0.50
CA LEU A 128 -5.86 27.66 0.60
C LEU A 128 -5.78 26.62 -0.51
N LEU A 129 -5.57 27.05 -1.76
CA LEU A 129 -5.49 26.15 -2.90
C LEU A 129 -4.30 25.18 -2.79
N CYS A 130 -3.13 25.71 -2.44
CA CYS A 130 -1.94 24.90 -2.15
C CYS A 130 -2.17 23.95 -0.97
N PHE A 131 -2.84 24.42 0.09
CA PHE A 131 -3.19 23.58 1.24
C PHE A 131 -4.12 22.44 0.87
N VAL A 132 -5.20 22.70 0.12
CA VAL A 132 -6.14 21.67 -0.33
C VAL A 132 -5.41 20.62 -1.14
N TYR A 133 -4.61 21.05 -2.11
CA TYR A 133 -3.84 20.13 -2.96
C TYR A 133 -2.93 19.21 -2.14
N HIS A 134 -2.13 19.79 -1.24
CA HIS A 134 -1.23 19.03 -0.39
C HIS A 134 -1.98 18.13 0.60
N ARG A 135 -3.05 18.64 1.22
CA ARG A 135 -3.81 17.90 2.25
C ARG A 135 -4.55 16.71 1.66
N TYR A 136 -5.10 16.86 0.45
CA TYR A 136 -5.74 15.78 -0.28
C TYR A 136 -4.74 14.68 -0.63
N GLN A 137 -3.52 15.07 -1.01
CA GLN A 137 -2.43 14.12 -1.25
C GLN A 137 -1.99 13.37 0.00
N GLN A 138 -1.82 14.08 1.12
CA GLN A 138 -1.53 13.46 2.40
C GLN A 138 -2.65 12.51 2.85
N ALA A 139 -3.92 12.83 2.54
CA ALA A 139 -5.03 11.95 2.87
C ALA A 139 -4.92 10.62 2.13
N HIS A 140 -4.61 10.66 0.83
CA HIS A 140 -4.39 9.45 0.02
C HIS A 140 -3.19 8.65 0.52
N ASP A 141 -2.09 9.30 0.88
CA ASP A 141 -0.93 8.64 1.52
C ASP A 141 -1.35 7.89 2.79
N ASN A 142 -2.19 8.52 3.61
CA ASN A 142 -2.70 7.93 4.86
C ASN A 142 -3.66 6.75 4.60
N LEU A 143 -4.56 6.87 3.62
CA LEU A 143 -5.50 5.80 3.25
C LEU A 143 -4.77 4.59 2.67
N ILE A 144 -3.82 4.81 1.77
CA ILE A 144 -2.99 3.74 1.18
C ILE A 144 -2.08 3.12 2.26
N GLY A 145 -1.44 3.95 3.07
CA GLY A 145 -0.62 3.50 4.20
C GLY A 145 -1.41 2.64 5.20
N SER A 146 -2.65 3.03 5.49
CA SER A 146 -3.57 2.26 6.33
C SER A 146 -3.91 0.90 5.71
N LEU A 147 -4.22 0.86 4.41
CA LEU A 147 -4.51 -0.37 3.68
C LEU A 147 -3.31 -1.33 3.75
N ILE A 148 -2.11 -0.85 3.42
CA ILE A 148 -0.87 -1.64 3.47
C ILE A 148 -0.64 -2.19 4.88
N TYR A 149 -0.77 -1.34 5.90
CA TYR A 149 -0.60 -1.74 7.30
C TYR A 149 -1.59 -2.84 7.71
N GLN A 150 -2.87 -2.67 7.41
CA GLN A 150 -3.90 -3.63 7.79
C GLN A 150 -3.74 -4.97 7.06
N VAL A 151 -3.39 -4.96 5.76
CA VAL A 151 -3.10 -6.19 5.02
C VAL A 151 -1.93 -6.96 5.64
N ARG A 152 -0.85 -6.26 6.03
CA ARG A 152 0.29 -6.88 6.74
C ARG A 152 -0.14 -7.49 8.08
N GLN A 153 -0.97 -6.79 8.85
CA GLN A 153 -1.51 -7.29 10.13
C GLN A 153 -2.34 -8.57 9.96
N PHE A 154 -3.25 -8.62 9.00
CA PHE A 154 -4.04 -9.82 8.75
C PHE A 154 -3.19 -11.01 8.26
N LEU A 155 -2.19 -10.75 7.42
CA LEU A 155 -1.26 -11.79 6.99
C LEU A 155 -0.38 -12.32 8.13
N ALA A 156 0.07 -11.43 9.03
CA ALA A 156 0.81 -11.82 10.22
C ALA A 156 -0.05 -12.70 11.15
N ALA A 157 -1.27 -12.25 11.46
CA ALA A 157 -2.21 -13.00 12.29
C ALA A 157 -2.53 -14.38 11.71
N ALA A 158 -2.80 -14.48 10.41
CA ALA A 158 -3.07 -15.76 9.77
C ALA A 158 -1.84 -16.67 9.72
N LYS A 159 -0.62 -16.11 9.64
CA LYS A 159 0.63 -16.87 9.70
C LYS A 159 0.91 -17.39 11.11
N GLU A 160 0.69 -16.58 12.14
CA GLU A 160 0.84 -16.97 13.54
C GLU A 160 -0.14 -18.07 13.91
N ALA A 161 -1.43 -17.88 13.63
CA ALA A 161 -2.46 -18.89 13.88
C ALA A 161 -2.19 -20.21 13.12
N SER A 162 -1.68 -20.12 11.88
CA SER A 162 -1.27 -21.33 11.14
C SER A 162 -0.09 -22.05 11.80
N ARG A 163 0.88 -21.32 12.36
CA ARG A 163 2.03 -21.93 13.05
C ARG A 163 1.62 -22.60 14.36
N GLU A 164 0.73 -21.97 15.11
CA GLU A 164 0.17 -22.54 16.36
C GLU A 164 -0.60 -23.82 16.06
N CYS A 165 -1.50 -23.79 15.08
CA CYS A 165 -2.26 -24.98 14.65
C CYS A 165 -1.33 -26.12 14.18
N LEU A 166 -0.27 -25.81 13.43
CA LEU A 166 0.73 -26.81 13.04
C LEU A 166 1.50 -27.38 14.23
N ALA A 167 1.82 -26.57 15.22
CA ALA A 167 2.49 -27.02 16.43
C ALA A 167 1.59 -27.96 17.23
N GLU A 168 0.32 -27.61 17.42
CA GLU A 168 -0.69 -28.46 18.06
C GLU A 168 -0.88 -29.78 17.32
N HIS A 169 -1.04 -29.74 15.99
CA HIS A 169 -1.14 -30.95 15.18
C HIS A 169 0.10 -31.84 15.28
N ARG A 170 1.30 -31.26 15.36
CA ARG A 170 2.55 -32.03 15.54
C ARG A 170 2.60 -32.70 16.90
N VAL A 171 2.18 -32.02 17.96
CA VAL A 171 2.11 -32.60 19.31
C VAL A 171 1.12 -33.76 19.32
N GLU A 172 -0.11 -33.53 18.86
CA GLU A 172 -1.14 -34.58 18.81
C GLU A 172 -0.70 -35.77 17.95
N THR A 173 -0.10 -35.51 16.79
CA THR A 173 0.40 -36.57 15.91
C THR A 173 1.50 -37.37 16.59
N ASN A 174 2.44 -36.72 17.28
CA ASN A 174 3.54 -37.41 17.96
C ASN A 174 3.02 -38.27 19.13
N GLU A 175 2.05 -37.78 19.91
CA GLU A 175 1.36 -38.56 20.94
C GLU A 175 0.64 -39.79 20.35
N ASN A 176 -0.06 -39.59 19.23
CA ASN A 176 -0.74 -40.68 18.55
C ASN A 176 0.24 -41.71 17.95
N LEU A 177 1.40 -41.27 17.44
CA LEU A 177 2.47 -42.15 16.96
C LEU A 177 3.09 -42.97 18.10
N GLN A 178 3.31 -42.36 19.28
CA GLN A 178 3.76 -43.10 20.46
C GLN A 178 2.74 -44.18 20.85
N LYS A 179 1.44 -43.85 20.89
CA LYS A 179 0.36 -44.81 21.16
C LYS A 179 0.30 -45.91 20.09
N ALA A 180 0.49 -45.58 18.82
CA ALA A 180 0.58 -46.54 17.73
C ALA A 180 1.76 -47.52 17.93
N GLY A 181 2.90 -47.03 18.43
CA GLY A 181 4.03 -47.89 18.82
C GLY A 181 3.65 -48.90 19.90
N HIS A 182 2.92 -48.49 20.93
CA HIS A 182 2.41 -49.40 21.97
C HIS A 182 1.42 -50.43 21.40
N ILE A 183 0.56 -50.02 20.46
CA ILE A 183 -0.37 -50.92 19.77
C ILE A 183 0.37 -51.96 18.93
N LEU A 184 1.44 -51.58 18.23
CA LEU A 184 2.29 -52.52 17.51
C LEU A 184 2.98 -53.51 18.46
N GLY A 185 3.34 -53.05 19.67
CA GLY A 185 3.88 -53.89 20.73
C GLY A 185 2.95 -55.02 21.17
N LEU A 186 1.63 -54.85 21.08
CA LEU A 186 0.64 -55.91 21.38
C LEU A 186 0.81 -57.15 20.48
N PHE A 187 1.40 -57.01 19.29
CA PHE A 187 1.66 -58.14 18.39
C PHE A 187 2.94 -58.90 18.71
N THR A 188 3.78 -58.36 19.60
CA THR A 188 5.05 -58.95 20.04
C THR A 188 5.07 -59.19 21.56
N ASP A 189 3.91 -59.14 22.21
CA ASP A 189 3.77 -59.28 23.65
C ASP A 189 3.58 -60.76 24.02
N ASP A 190 4.61 -61.37 24.61
CA ASP A 190 4.62 -62.78 25.03
C ASP A 190 3.59 -63.09 26.14
N THR A 191 2.97 -62.06 26.75
CA THR A 191 1.90 -62.26 27.76
C THR A 191 0.53 -62.53 27.14
N ILE A 192 0.36 -62.29 25.83
CA ILE A 192 -0.87 -62.58 25.09
C ILE A 192 -0.77 -63.99 24.51
N PRO A 193 -1.67 -64.92 24.86
CA PRO A 193 -1.67 -66.27 24.29
C PRO A 193 -1.76 -66.26 22.76
N GLU A 194 -1.04 -67.16 22.07
CA GLU A 194 -1.10 -67.27 20.59
C GLU A 194 -2.51 -67.59 20.06
N ASP A 195 -3.35 -68.25 20.87
CA ASP A 195 -4.73 -68.60 20.56
C ASP A 195 -5.74 -67.52 21.02
N ALA A 196 -5.27 -66.37 21.50
CA ALA A 196 -6.14 -65.29 21.93
C ALA A 196 -7.05 -64.79 20.79
N PRO A 197 -8.36 -64.65 21.03
CA PRO A 197 -9.27 -64.13 20.01
C PRO A 197 -8.91 -62.70 19.60
N PHE A 198 -8.78 -62.45 18.29
CA PHE A 198 -8.41 -61.14 17.74
C PHE A 198 -9.27 -59.96 18.23
N TYR A 199 -10.54 -60.22 18.57
CA TYR A 199 -11.42 -59.17 19.10
C TYR A 199 -10.92 -58.60 20.45
N GLN A 200 -10.22 -59.39 21.27
CA GLN A 200 -9.66 -58.95 22.55
C GLN A 200 -8.47 -58.00 22.34
N VAL A 201 -7.57 -58.36 21.41
CA VAL A 201 -6.45 -57.49 20.99
C VAL A 201 -6.96 -56.18 20.41
N ARG A 202 -8.04 -56.21 19.60
CA ARG A 202 -8.69 -54.99 19.10
C ARG A 202 -9.27 -54.12 20.20
N GLN A 203 -9.89 -54.70 21.23
CA GLN A 203 -10.41 -53.92 22.36
C GLN A 203 -9.29 -53.23 23.13
N GLN A 204 -8.18 -53.94 23.40
CA GLN A 204 -7.00 -53.35 24.04
C GLN A 204 -6.39 -52.23 23.19
N ALA A 205 -6.25 -52.45 21.88
CA ALA A 205 -5.74 -51.45 20.95
C ALA A 205 -6.63 -50.19 20.90
N PHE A 206 -7.96 -50.36 20.87
CA PHE A 206 -8.90 -49.23 20.87
C PHE A 206 -8.98 -48.50 22.22
N ALA A 207 -8.64 -49.17 23.33
CA ALA A 207 -8.49 -48.51 24.63
C ALA A 207 -7.24 -47.61 24.68
N ILE A 208 -6.17 -47.96 23.96
CA ILE A 208 -4.95 -47.15 23.84
C ILE A 208 -5.17 -45.96 22.89
N LEU A 209 -5.80 -46.21 21.73
CA LEU A 209 -6.09 -45.18 20.73
C LEU A 209 -7.46 -45.47 20.10
N GLY A 210 -8.42 -44.55 20.31
CA GLY A 210 -9.78 -44.70 19.79
C GLY A 210 -9.81 -44.94 18.27
N ARG A 211 -10.81 -45.70 17.80
CA ARG A 211 -10.91 -46.21 16.43
C ARG A 211 -10.63 -45.16 15.34
N ASP A 212 -11.25 -43.99 15.44
CA ASP A 212 -11.12 -42.94 14.41
C ASP A 212 -9.71 -42.34 14.39
N LYS A 213 -9.11 -42.11 15.57
CA LYS A 213 -7.72 -41.63 15.67
C LYS A 213 -6.72 -42.69 15.22
N MET A 214 -7.00 -43.97 15.50
CA MET A 214 -6.16 -45.09 15.05
C MET A 214 -6.17 -45.18 13.52
N GLN A 215 -7.34 -45.07 12.89
CA GLN A 215 -7.44 -45.04 11.44
C GLN A 215 -6.69 -43.84 10.85
N ALA A 216 -6.93 -42.62 11.36
CA ALA A 216 -6.23 -41.42 10.90
C ALA A 216 -4.71 -41.50 11.06
N THR A 217 -4.23 -42.08 12.17
CA THR A 217 -2.79 -42.27 12.43
C THR A 217 -2.18 -43.32 11.51
N ALA A 218 -2.89 -44.43 11.25
CA ALA A 218 -2.44 -45.45 10.30
C ALA A 218 -2.36 -44.88 8.87
N GLU A 219 -3.37 -44.11 8.45
CA GLU A 219 -3.37 -43.39 7.17
C GLU A 219 -2.21 -42.39 7.11
N TYR A 220 -1.95 -41.62 8.17
CA TYR A 220 -0.83 -40.68 8.26
C TYR A 220 0.53 -41.38 8.08
N ILE A 221 0.77 -42.48 8.81
CA ILE A 221 2.00 -43.28 8.70
C ILE A 221 2.16 -43.84 7.28
N ALA A 222 1.08 -44.39 6.71
CA ALA A 222 1.10 -45.02 5.39
C ALA A 222 1.27 -44.02 4.24
N SER A 223 0.66 -42.83 4.34
CA SER A 223 0.59 -41.85 3.24
C SER A 223 1.66 -40.76 3.28
N LYS A 224 2.46 -40.66 4.36
CA LYS A 224 3.33 -39.51 4.64
C LYS A 224 2.59 -38.18 4.46
N ALA A 225 1.32 -38.12 4.86
CA ALA A 225 0.48 -36.95 4.66
C ALA A 225 1.13 -35.72 5.30
N THR A 226 1.57 -34.78 4.46
CA THR A 226 2.08 -33.50 4.94
C THR A 226 0.92 -32.59 5.24
N VAL A 227 0.97 -31.96 6.42
CA VAL A 227 -0.01 -30.97 6.82
C VAL A 227 0.11 -29.74 5.91
N ASP A 228 -0.98 -29.34 5.26
CA ASP A 228 -1.00 -28.21 4.34
C ASP A 228 -1.10 -26.89 5.12
N GLU A 229 0.06 -26.32 5.46
CA GLU A 229 0.17 -25.00 6.12
C GLU A 229 -0.62 -23.91 5.38
N MET A 230 -0.61 -23.96 4.04
CA MET A 230 -1.25 -22.94 3.23
C MET A 230 -2.77 -23.05 3.28
N LEU A 231 -3.31 -24.26 3.43
CA LEU A 231 -4.75 -24.47 3.66
C LEU A 231 -5.19 -23.81 4.98
N PHE A 232 -4.47 -24.09 6.07
CA PHE A 232 -4.76 -23.49 7.39
C PHE A 232 -4.65 -21.98 7.36
N HIS A 233 -3.61 -21.44 6.71
CA HIS A 233 -3.50 -20.00 6.52
C HIS A 233 -4.76 -19.40 5.89
N TRP A 234 -5.29 -20.01 4.82
CA TRP A 234 -6.50 -19.53 4.15
C TRP A 234 -7.77 -19.71 4.99
N GLU A 235 -7.87 -20.76 5.80
CA GLU A 235 -8.99 -20.92 6.76
C GLU A 235 -8.97 -19.81 7.81
N GLN A 236 -7.80 -19.41 8.29
CA GLN A 236 -7.68 -18.25 9.20
C GLN A 236 -8.07 -16.94 8.52
N ILE A 237 -7.77 -16.77 7.23
CA ILE A 237 -8.28 -15.63 6.46
C ILE A 237 -9.80 -15.63 6.37
N ASP A 238 -10.44 -16.80 6.21
CA ASP A 238 -11.90 -16.90 6.22
C ASP A 238 -12.50 -16.45 7.55
N ASN A 239 -11.89 -16.83 8.68
CA ASN A 239 -12.30 -16.39 10.02
C ASN A 239 -12.18 -14.87 10.20
N LEU A 240 -11.20 -14.25 9.53
CA LEU A 240 -10.96 -12.80 9.58
C LEU A 240 -11.81 -12.01 8.56
N ALA A 241 -12.63 -12.67 7.74
CA ALA A 241 -13.40 -12.05 6.66
C ALA A 241 -14.27 -10.87 7.10
N GLY A 242 -14.97 -11.02 8.22
CA GLY A 242 -15.79 -9.93 8.75
C GLY A 242 -14.98 -8.69 9.11
N GLN A 243 -13.72 -8.86 9.55
CA GLN A 243 -12.86 -7.77 9.99
C GLN A 243 -12.17 -7.09 8.81
N PHE A 244 -11.54 -7.84 7.91
CA PHE A 244 -10.83 -7.24 6.80
C PHE A 244 -11.78 -6.50 5.86
N LYS A 245 -13.00 -7.02 5.62
CA LYS A 245 -14.01 -6.36 4.80
C LYS A 245 -14.38 -4.98 5.34
N ARG A 246 -14.57 -4.88 6.66
CA ARG A 246 -14.94 -3.62 7.32
C ARG A 246 -13.81 -2.60 7.30
N ARG A 247 -12.56 -3.06 7.38
CA ARG A 247 -11.38 -2.19 7.51
C ARG A 247 -10.78 -1.78 6.16
N LEU A 248 -10.73 -2.68 5.18
CA LEU A 248 -10.05 -2.46 3.90
C LEU A 248 -10.97 -1.90 2.80
N ARG A 249 -12.23 -2.31 2.71
CA ARG A 249 -13.15 -1.84 1.65
C ARG A 249 -13.33 -0.33 1.61
N PRO A 250 -13.46 0.40 2.73
CA PRO A 250 -13.60 1.85 2.68
C PRO A 250 -12.41 2.52 2.00
N ALA A 251 -11.18 2.15 2.37
CA ALA A 251 -9.97 2.71 1.75
C ALA A 251 -9.86 2.31 0.28
N LEU A 252 -10.20 1.06 -0.08
CA LEU A 252 -10.22 0.59 -1.47
C LEU A 252 -11.16 1.43 -2.34
N LEU A 253 -12.35 1.75 -1.83
CA LEU A 253 -13.38 2.46 -2.59
C LEU A 253 -13.06 3.95 -2.76
N SER A 254 -12.34 4.54 -1.81
CA SER A 254 -12.01 5.96 -1.80
C SER A 254 -10.74 6.32 -2.57
N VAL A 255 -9.90 5.35 -2.93
CA VAL A 255 -8.62 5.61 -3.60
C VAL A 255 -8.67 5.10 -5.04
N ASP A 256 -8.23 5.94 -5.97
CA ASP A 256 -8.08 5.58 -7.38
C ASP A 256 -6.67 5.08 -7.64
N PHE A 257 -6.60 3.79 -7.97
CA PHE A 257 -5.37 3.07 -8.28
C PHE A 257 -5.21 2.96 -9.78
N GLU A 258 -4.02 3.29 -10.26
CA GLU A 258 -3.60 3.18 -11.65
C GLU A 258 -2.35 2.29 -11.74
N ALA A 259 -2.02 1.84 -12.95
CA ALA A 259 -0.79 1.09 -13.21
C ALA A 259 -0.10 1.64 -14.47
N ILE A 260 1.20 1.40 -14.58
CA ILE A 260 2.02 1.85 -15.71
C ILE A 260 1.50 1.26 -17.03
N SER A 261 1.05 0.01 -16.99
CA SER A 261 0.47 -0.67 -18.15
C SER A 261 -1.05 -0.55 -18.16
N SER A 262 -1.62 -0.21 -19.31
CA SER A 262 -3.08 -0.10 -19.49
C SER A 262 -3.82 -1.43 -19.29
N GLN A 263 -3.12 -2.57 -19.37
CA GLN A 263 -3.65 -3.91 -19.10
C GLN A 263 -2.90 -4.51 -17.91
N HIS A 264 -3.26 -4.08 -16.71
CA HIS A 264 -2.65 -4.60 -15.49
C HIS A 264 -3.63 -5.54 -14.75
N PRO A 265 -3.34 -6.86 -14.67
CA PRO A 265 -4.30 -7.84 -14.15
C PRO A 265 -4.84 -7.56 -12.74
N VAL A 266 -4.04 -6.93 -11.88
CA VAL A 266 -4.47 -6.55 -10.53
C VAL A 266 -5.44 -5.37 -10.57
N ILE A 267 -5.27 -4.42 -11.50
CA ILE A 267 -6.20 -3.30 -11.68
C ILE A 267 -7.55 -3.82 -12.17
N ASP A 268 -7.57 -4.76 -13.12
CA ASP A 268 -8.83 -5.39 -13.57
C ASP A 268 -9.60 -6.05 -12.42
N ALA A 269 -8.87 -6.78 -11.57
CA ALA A 269 -9.44 -7.39 -10.37
C ALA A 269 -9.95 -6.35 -9.36
N LEU A 270 -9.25 -5.22 -9.20
CA LEU A 270 -9.66 -4.12 -8.32
C LEU A 270 -10.88 -3.39 -8.86
N CYS A 271 -10.96 -3.12 -10.17
CA CYS A 271 -12.12 -2.55 -10.84
C CYS A 271 -13.35 -3.43 -10.60
N PHE A 272 -13.24 -4.75 -10.82
CA PHE A 272 -14.32 -5.69 -10.51
C PHE A 272 -14.78 -5.60 -9.04
N LEU A 273 -13.85 -5.53 -8.08
CA LEU A 273 -14.19 -5.37 -6.66
C LEU A 273 -14.87 -4.01 -6.39
N LYS A 274 -14.31 -2.89 -6.88
CA LYS A 274 -14.85 -1.54 -6.69
C LYS A 274 -16.26 -1.43 -7.28
N GLU A 275 -16.49 -1.94 -8.49
CA GLU A 275 -17.82 -1.96 -9.12
C GLU A 275 -18.83 -2.80 -8.35
N THR A 276 -18.43 -4.00 -7.91
CA THR A 276 -19.31 -4.89 -7.15
C THR A 276 -19.74 -4.24 -5.84
N PHE A 277 -18.79 -3.67 -5.10
CA PHE A 277 -19.07 -3.02 -3.82
C PHE A 277 -19.79 -1.69 -3.98
N GLY A 278 -19.51 -0.92 -5.05
CA GLY A 278 -20.22 0.31 -5.39
C GLY A 278 -21.70 0.08 -5.67
N LYS A 279 -22.06 -1.07 -6.24
CA LYS A 279 -23.45 -1.51 -6.43
C LYS A 279 -24.12 -2.05 -5.15
N GLY A 280 -23.39 -2.11 -4.03
CA GLY A 280 -23.87 -2.70 -2.77
C GLY A 280 -24.03 -4.23 -2.82
N GLN A 281 -23.44 -4.89 -3.82
CA GLN A 281 -23.59 -6.32 -4.04
C GLN A 281 -22.55 -7.14 -3.26
N SER A 282 -22.88 -8.41 -3.02
CA SER A 282 -21.96 -9.36 -2.40
C SER A 282 -21.26 -10.18 -3.48
N LEU A 283 -19.96 -10.42 -3.32
CA LEU A 283 -19.20 -11.29 -4.24
C LEU A 283 -19.79 -12.71 -4.32
N GLY A 284 -20.53 -13.17 -3.31
CA GLY A 284 -21.21 -14.47 -3.34
C GLY A 284 -22.35 -14.56 -4.35
N GLN A 285 -22.79 -13.44 -4.95
CA GLN A 285 -23.83 -13.41 -5.99
C GLN A 285 -23.27 -13.70 -7.39
N TYR A 286 -21.94 -13.67 -7.55
CA TYR A 286 -21.26 -13.81 -8.82
C TYR A 286 -20.83 -15.26 -9.04
N ALA A 287 -20.95 -15.76 -10.26
CA ALA A 287 -20.45 -17.07 -10.64
C ALA A 287 -18.92 -17.06 -10.76
N ALA A 288 -18.28 -18.22 -10.56
CA ALA A 288 -16.82 -18.32 -10.45
C ALA A 288 -16.07 -17.91 -11.73
N ASP A 289 -16.71 -18.00 -12.90
CA ASP A 289 -16.21 -17.60 -14.21
C ASP A 289 -16.19 -16.08 -14.42
N GLN A 290 -16.95 -15.33 -13.62
CA GLN A 290 -17.00 -13.87 -13.68
C GLN A 290 -15.84 -13.20 -12.94
N PHE A 291 -15.09 -13.94 -12.12
CA PHE A 291 -13.96 -13.39 -11.36
C PHE A 291 -12.71 -13.24 -12.24
N PRO A 292 -12.04 -12.07 -12.24
CA PRO A 292 -10.77 -11.88 -12.93
C PRO A 292 -9.64 -12.76 -12.35
N MET A 293 -9.32 -13.87 -13.02
CA MET A 293 -8.32 -14.85 -12.54
C MET A 293 -6.89 -14.62 -13.07
N GLN A 294 -6.68 -13.60 -13.90
CA GLN A 294 -5.38 -13.34 -14.54
C GLN A 294 -4.30 -12.95 -13.53
N ALA A 295 -4.66 -12.16 -12.51
CA ALA A 295 -3.76 -11.78 -11.42
C ALA A 295 -3.43 -12.92 -10.44
N VAL A 296 -4.25 -13.98 -10.42
CA VAL A 296 -4.17 -15.05 -9.41
C VAL A 296 -3.07 -16.06 -9.76
N PRO A 297 -2.01 -16.19 -8.94
CA PRO A 297 -0.94 -17.16 -9.17
C PRO A 297 -1.46 -18.60 -9.21
N ARG A 298 -0.95 -19.41 -10.16
CA ARG A 298 -1.41 -20.80 -10.36
C ARG A 298 -1.36 -21.66 -9.09
N LYS A 299 -0.34 -21.45 -8.24
CA LYS A 299 -0.18 -22.15 -6.95
C LYS A 299 -1.28 -21.83 -5.94
N ILE A 300 -1.89 -20.65 -6.01
CA ILE A 300 -2.92 -20.19 -5.05
C ILE A 300 -4.32 -20.63 -5.50
N ARG A 301 -4.55 -20.81 -6.81
CA ARG A 301 -5.87 -21.15 -7.38
C ARG A 301 -6.58 -22.30 -6.67
N PRO A 302 -5.92 -23.43 -6.32
CA PRO A 302 -6.60 -24.53 -5.62
C PRO A 302 -7.22 -24.12 -4.27
N TYR A 303 -6.61 -23.17 -3.56
CA TYR A 303 -7.07 -22.71 -2.25
C TYR A 303 -8.26 -21.76 -2.34
N LEU A 304 -8.59 -21.25 -3.53
CA LEU A 304 -9.80 -20.44 -3.75
C LEU A 304 -11.05 -21.29 -3.91
N TYR A 305 -10.93 -22.62 -3.87
CA TYR A 305 -12.05 -23.54 -3.96
C TYR A 305 -12.10 -24.47 -2.75
N SER A 306 -13.30 -24.71 -2.23
CA SER A 306 -13.55 -25.76 -1.25
C SER A 306 -13.69 -27.13 -1.95
N LYS A 307 -13.22 -28.19 -1.28
CA LYS A 307 -13.42 -29.58 -1.70
C LYS A 307 -14.66 -30.13 -0.98
N THR A 308 -15.83 -30.06 -1.61
CA THR A 308 -17.06 -30.68 -1.09
C THR A 308 -17.12 -32.16 -1.48
N LYS A 309 -17.61 -33.02 -0.57
CA LYS A 309 -17.69 -34.49 -0.77
C LYS A 309 -18.67 -34.90 -1.88
N ASP A 310 -19.70 -34.10 -2.14
CA ASP A 310 -20.68 -34.34 -3.21
C ASP A 310 -20.62 -33.22 -4.26
N SER A 311 -20.07 -33.55 -5.43
CA SER A 311 -20.35 -32.90 -6.73
C SER A 311 -20.06 -31.39 -6.90
N GLY A 312 -18.85 -30.91 -6.56
CA GLY A 312 -18.32 -29.68 -7.16
C GLY A 312 -17.32 -28.89 -6.32
N LYS A 313 -16.40 -28.20 -7.01
CA LYS A 313 -15.51 -27.19 -6.41
C LYS A 313 -16.29 -25.91 -6.17
N VAL A 314 -16.54 -25.54 -4.92
CA VAL A 314 -17.23 -24.29 -4.57
C VAL A 314 -16.20 -23.17 -4.46
N PHE A 315 -16.36 -22.09 -5.24
CA PHE A 315 -15.48 -20.93 -5.16
C PHE A 315 -15.68 -20.17 -3.85
N LEU A 316 -14.59 -19.64 -3.28
CA LEU A 316 -14.55 -18.96 -1.99
C LEU A 316 -14.24 -17.46 -2.19
N PRO A 317 -15.26 -16.59 -2.30
CA PRO A 317 -15.06 -15.18 -2.65
C PRO A 317 -14.26 -14.39 -1.62
N ASN A 318 -14.33 -14.77 -0.33
CA ASN A 318 -13.57 -14.12 0.74
C ASN A 318 -12.06 -14.25 0.52
N ARG A 319 -11.60 -15.46 0.14
CA ARG A 319 -10.20 -15.72 -0.14
C ARG A 319 -9.73 -14.94 -1.38
N TYR A 320 -10.57 -14.86 -2.40
CA TYR A 320 -10.29 -14.03 -3.58
C TYR A 320 -10.16 -12.55 -3.20
N GLU A 321 -11.14 -11.98 -2.50
CA GLU A 321 -11.11 -10.58 -2.07
C GLU A 321 -9.83 -10.25 -1.28
N PHE A 322 -9.48 -11.10 -0.31
CA PHE A 322 -8.27 -10.90 0.47
C PHE A 322 -7.00 -11.06 -0.36
N LEU A 323 -6.97 -12.00 -1.30
CA LEU A 323 -5.86 -12.16 -2.23
C LEU A 323 -5.62 -10.89 -3.03
N ILE A 324 -6.68 -10.24 -3.52
CA ILE A 324 -6.54 -8.99 -4.28
C ILE A 324 -5.96 -7.88 -3.39
N TYR A 325 -6.35 -7.77 -2.12
CA TYR A 325 -5.71 -6.81 -1.19
C TYR A 325 -4.22 -7.07 -0.99
N ARG A 326 -3.84 -8.36 -0.87
CA ARG A 326 -2.43 -8.75 -0.79
C ARG A 326 -1.67 -8.37 -2.07
N LEU A 327 -2.23 -8.67 -3.24
CA LEU A 327 -1.61 -8.35 -4.52
C LEU A 327 -1.49 -6.84 -4.73
N LEU A 328 -2.53 -6.07 -4.41
CA LEU A 328 -2.51 -4.60 -4.44
C LEU A 328 -1.36 -4.05 -3.59
N ARG A 329 -1.23 -4.51 -2.34
CA ARG A 329 -0.10 -4.13 -1.48
C ARG A 329 1.24 -4.45 -2.14
N ASP A 330 1.41 -5.68 -2.62
CA ASP A 330 2.67 -6.12 -3.24
C ASP A 330 3.04 -5.26 -4.47
N ARG A 331 2.03 -4.82 -5.25
CA ARG A 331 2.23 -3.95 -6.43
C ARG A 331 2.48 -2.49 -6.06
N LEU A 332 1.82 -1.97 -5.04
CA LEU A 332 2.08 -0.63 -4.49
C LEU A 332 3.51 -0.53 -3.93
N GLU A 333 3.97 -1.55 -3.22
CA GLU A 333 5.33 -1.60 -2.68
C GLU A 333 6.39 -1.79 -3.79
N ALA A 334 6.03 -2.43 -4.90
CA ALA A 334 6.89 -2.57 -6.07
C ALA A 334 6.92 -1.31 -6.96
N GLY A 335 5.94 -0.42 -6.85
CA GLY A 335 5.77 0.75 -7.71
C GLY A 335 5.05 0.47 -9.04
N ASP A 336 4.57 -0.75 -9.27
CA ASP A 336 3.82 -1.13 -10.49
C ASP A 336 2.42 -0.50 -10.52
N VAL A 337 1.83 -0.32 -9.33
CA VAL A 337 0.53 0.31 -9.11
C VAL A 337 0.76 1.56 -8.27
N PHE A 338 0.11 2.66 -8.66
CA PHE A 338 0.28 3.96 -8.05
C PHE A 338 -1.06 4.69 -7.90
N CYS A 339 -1.04 5.84 -7.23
CA CYS A 339 -2.14 6.79 -7.14
C CYS A 339 -1.62 8.20 -7.45
N ARG A 340 -2.14 8.84 -8.49
CA ARG A 340 -1.73 10.21 -8.88
C ARG A 340 -2.05 11.25 -7.81
N SER A 341 -3.10 10.99 -7.04
CA SER A 341 -3.52 11.82 -5.92
C SER A 341 -2.71 11.58 -4.66
N SER A 342 -1.60 10.84 -4.71
CA SER A 342 -0.69 10.58 -3.59
C SER A 342 0.66 11.23 -3.85
N VAL A 343 1.46 11.50 -2.80
CA VAL A 343 2.87 11.89 -2.96
C VAL A 343 3.79 10.68 -2.77
N ARG A 344 3.52 9.84 -1.76
CA ARG A 344 4.34 8.66 -1.47
C ARG A 344 4.16 7.50 -2.45
N PHE A 345 2.99 7.37 -3.03
CA PHE A 345 2.62 6.26 -3.91
C PHE A 345 2.27 6.74 -5.32
N ARG A 346 2.89 7.85 -5.76
CA ARG A 346 2.72 8.38 -7.11
C ARG A 346 3.52 7.58 -8.14
N SER A 347 3.19 7.75 -9.43
CA SER A 347 4.02 7.19 -10.49
C SER A 347 5.39 7.84 -10.47
N PHE A 348 6.44 7.04 -10.58
CA PHE A 348 7.80 7.57 -10.77
C PHE A 348 7.91 8.39 -12.05
N GLU A 349 7.16 8.02 -13.09
CA GLU A 349 7.12 8.74 -14.37
C GLU A 349 6.62 10.18 -14.20
N ASP A 350 5.76 10.46 -13.21
CA ASP A 350 5.27 11.82 -12.93
C ASP A 350 6.36 12.75 -12.34
N ASP A 351 7.47 12.19 -11.84
CA ASP A 351 8.63 12.95 -11.36
C ASP A 351 9.70 13.12 -12.45
N LEU A 352 9.53 12.48 -13.61
CA LEU A 352 10.44 12.60 -14.74
C LEU A 352 10.07 13.79 -15.63
N ILE A 353 11.05 14.24 -16.40
CA ILE A 353 10.83 15.19 -17.50
C ILE A 353 10.00 14.45 -18.56
N ASP A 354 8.97 15.10 -19.10
CA ASP A 354 8.12 14.50 -20.13
C ASP A 354 8.93 14.12 -21.38
N ASP A 355 8.43 13.15 -22.14
CA ASP A 355 9.13 12.63 -23.32
C ASP A 355 9.40 13.72 -24.38
N GLN A 356 8.52 14.72 -24.51
CA GLN A 356 8.67 15.80 -25.49
C GLN A 356 9.81 16.74 -25.12
N ALA A 357 9.91 17.13 -23.85
CA ALA A 357 11.03 17.89 -23.32
C ALA A 357 12.32 17.06 -23.39
N TRP A 358 12.24 15.74 -23.15
CA TRP A 358 13.38 14.84 -23.26
C TRP A 358 13.92 14.67 -24.69
N GLU A 359 13.13 14.92 -25.74
CA GLU A 359 13.66 15.00 -27.12
C GLU A 359 14.80 16.01 -27.23
N ASN A 360 14.75 17.09 -26.44
CA ASN A 360 15.78 18.12 -26.36
C ASN A 360 16.86 17.85 -25.31
N LYS A 361 17.09 16.58 -24.92
CA LYS A 361 18.03 16.18 -23.85
C LYS A 361 19.42 16.82 -23.94
N LYS A 362 19.96 17.06 -25.13
CA LYS A 362 21.29 17.69 -25.29
C LYS A 362 21.32 19.10 -24.70
N LYS A 363 20.27 19.88 -24.94
CA LYS A 363 20.13 21.23 -24.39
C LYS A 363 19.89 21.17 -22.88
N LEU A 364 18.98 20.30 -22.43
CA LEU A 364 18.71 20.11 -21.01
C LEU A 364 19.97 19.73 -20.22
N ILE A 365 20.77 18.79 -20.73
CA ILE A 365 22.04 18.37 -20.12
C ILE A 365 23.03 19.54 -20.10
N ALA A 366 23.15 20.32 -21.18
CA ALA A 366 24.03 21.48 -21.22
C ALA A 366 23.61 22.55 -20.19
N ASP A 367 22.31 22.81 -20.07
CA ASP A 367 21.73 23.81 -19.17
C ASP A 367 21.93 23.44 -17.69
N THR A 368 22.11 22.16 -17.35
CA THR A 368 22.48 21.77 -15.96
C THR A 368 23.84 22.31 -15.53
N GLY A 369 24.72 22.64 -16.48
CA GLY A 369 26.10 23.06 -16.19
C GLY A 369 26.97 21.96 -15.55
N LEU A 370 26.50 20.70 -15.51
CA LEU A 370 27.21 19.58 -14.90
C LEU A 370 28.09 18.88 -15.94
N PRO A 371 29.43 19.01 -15.88
CA PRO A 371 30.33 18.47 -16.89
C PRO A 371 30.29 16.94 -16.97
N ILE A 372 29.97 16.28 -15.85
CA ILE A 372 29.88 14.82 -15.74
C ILE A 372 28.78 14.24 -16.64
N LEU A 373 27.69 14.97 -16.87
CA LEU A 373 26.58 14.54 -17.71
C LEU A 373 26.86 14.73 -19.21
N GLN A 374 27.90 15.49 -19.55
CA GLN A 374 28.33 15.72 -20.93
C GLN A 374 29.36 14.68 -21.40
N GLN A 375 29.94 13.90 -20.48
CA GLN A 375 30.91 12.87 -20.79
C GLN A 375 30.21 11.58 -21.27
N PRO A 376 30.78 10.85 -22.24
CA PRO A 376 30.29 9.53 -22.61
C PRO A 376 30.26 8.59 -21.39
N VAL A 377 29.16 7.86 -21.22
CA VAL A 377 28.98 7.00 -20.05
C VAL A 377 30.09 5.94 -19.94
N GLN A 378 30.60 5.45 -21.07
CA GLN A 378 31.67 4.45 -21.09
C GLN A 378 32.97 4.98 -20.49
N GLU A 379 33.37 6.22 -20.84
CA GLU A 379 34.59 6.84 -20.30
C GLU A 379 34.48 7.07 -18.80
N HIS A 380 33.30 7.49 -18.35
CA HIS A 380 33.02 7.68 -16.93
C HIS A 380 33.07 6.37 -16.14
N LEU A 381 32.45 5.30 -16.67
CA LEU A 381 32.45 3.98 -16.06
C LEU A 381 33.86 3.39 -15.99
N GLU A 382 34.67 3.52 -17.04
CA GLU A 382 36.07 3.07 -17.01
C GLU A 382 36.90 3.82 -15.98
N LYS A 383 36.69 5.13 -15.84
CA LYS A 383 37.36 5.92 -14.78
C LYS A 383 36.98 5.43 -13.38
N LEU A 384 35.69 5.18 -13.12
CA LEU A 384 35.21 4.67 -11.84
C LEU A 384 35.72 3.25 -11.57
N LYS A 385 35.76 2.40 -12.59
CA LYS A 385 36.30 1.04 -12.50
C LYS A 385 37.78 1.07 -12.11
N ASN A 386 38.58 1.87 -12.80
CA ASN A 386 40.01 2.04 -12.46
C ASN A 386 40.20 2.60 -11.04
N GLN A 387 39.35 3.55 -10.61
CA GLN A 387 39.38 4.04 -9.23
C GLN A 387 39.05 2.95 -8.22
N LEU A 388 38.06 2.10 -8.50
CA LEU A 388 37.69 0.97 -7.64
C LEU A 388 38.84 -0.05 -7.56
N GLU A 389 39.41 -0.44 -8.70
CA GLU A 389 40.52 -1.41 -8.76
C GLU A 389 41.75 -0.91 -8.01
N ASN A 390 42.13 0.36 -8.18
CA ASN A 390 43.22 0.97 -7.42
C ASN A 390 42.95 0.95 -5.91
N ARG A 391 41.71 1.24 -5.50
CA ARG A 391 41.35 1.27 -4.08
C ARG A 391 41.32 -0.13 -3.45
N ILE A 392 40.90 -1.15 -4.21
CA ILE A 392 41.01 -2.55 -3.83
C ILE A 392 42.48 -2.92 -3.64
N ALA A 393 43.36 -2.53 -4.57
CA ALA A 393 44.79 -2.78 -4.46
C ALA A 393 45.42 -2.09 -3.24
N GLU A 394 45.08 -0.83 -2.97
CA GLU A 394 45.52 -0.09 -1.78
C GLU A 394 45.07 -0.76 -0.47
N VAL A 395 43.81 -1.18 -0.38
CA VAL A 395 43.27 -1.87 0.81
C VAL A 395 43.99 -3.21 1.02
N ASN A 396 44.18 -3.99 -0.04
CA ASN A 396 44.89 -5.27 0.01
C ASN A 396 46.38 -5.10 0.40
N MET A 397 47.02 -3.99 0.00
CA MET A 397 48.38 -3.67 0.44
C MET A 397 48.44 -3.19 1.90
N SER A 398 47.36 -2.58 2.41
CA SER A 398 47.28 -2.08 3.79
C SER A 398 46.89 -3.15 4.83
N HIS A 399 46.47 -4.35 4.39
CA HIS A 399 46.20 -5.52 5.23
C HIS A 399 46.85 -6.79 4.65
N PRO A 400 48.18 -6.99 4.85
CA PRO A 400 48.89 -8.13 4.26
C PRO A 400 48.68 -9.48 4.96
N GLU A 401 47.97 -9.55 6.08
CA GLU A 401 47.87 -10.77 6.90
C GLU A 401 46.43 -11.17 7.21
N PHE A 402 45.94 -12.14 6.43
CA PHE A 402 45.42 -13.41 6.95
C PHE A 402 46.03 -14.56 6.16
#